data_AF-A0A822Z2A6-F1
#
_entry.id   AF-A0A822Z2A6-F1
#
_cell.length_a   1.000
_cell.length_b   1.000
_cell.length_c   1.000
_cell.angle_alpha   90.00
_cell.angle_beta   90.00
_cell.angle_gamma   90.00
#
_symmetry.space_group_name_H-M   'P 1'
#
loop_
_entity.id
_entity.type
_entity.pdbx_description
1 polymer ?
#
loop_
_entity_poly.entity_id
_entity_poly.type
_entity_poly.pdbx_seq_one_letter_code
_entity_poly.pdbx_strand_id
1 'polypeptide(L)' 'MNTDITASVKPEYPVIDRNPPFTKTVANFNTLDYFRFITITGISVTVGYLSGCTLNKTQH' A
#
# COMPACT_ATOMS: atom_id res chain seq x y z
N MET A 1 -21.65 -7.79 18.42
CA MET A 1 -20.23 -7.78 18.01
C MET A 1 -19.74 -6.35 18.13
N ASN A 2 -18.60 -6.11 18.78
CA ASN A 2 -18.04 -4.75 18.93
C ASN A 2 -17.07 -4.51 17.77
N THR A 3 -17.38 -3.57 16.88
CA THR A 3 -16.59 -3.26 15.67
C THR A 3 -16.12 -1.81 15.65
N ASP A 4 -16.00 -1.20 16.83
CA ASP A 4 -15.60 0.19 16.98
C ASP A 4 -14.13 0.38 16.62
N ILE A 5 -13.85 1.41 15.84
CA ILE A 5 -12.48 1.78 15.45
C ILE A 5 -12.02 2.91 16.38
N THR A 6 -11.20 2.58 17.36
CA THR A 6 -10.52 3.50 18.29
C THR A 6 -9.02 3.28 18.18
N ALA A 7 -8.24 4.36 18.21
CA ALA A 7 -6.80 4.29 18.34
C ALA A 7 -6.40 4.58 19.79
N SER A 8 -5.31 3.98 20.26
CA SER A 8 -4.73 4.26 21.59
C SER A 8 -4.26 5.73 21.70
N VAL A 9 -3.80 6.29 20.57
CA VAL A 9 -3.34 7.68 20.47
C VAL A 9 -4.39 8.53 19.76
N LYS A 10 -4.65 9.73 20.28
CA LYS A 10 -5.57 10.69 19.65
C LYS A 10 -4.96 11.23 18.35
N PRO A 11 -5.74 11.41 17.28
CA PRO A 11 -5.27 12.04 16.06
C PRO A 11 -4.80 13.48 16.33
N GLU A 12 -3.61 13.81 15.82
CA GLU A 12 -2.99 15.14 15.93
C GLU A 12 -3.66 16.17 15.00
N TYR A 13 -4.08 15.72 13.82
CA TYR A 13 -4.77 16.53 12.83
C TYR A 13 -6.29 16.38 12.92
N PRO A 14 -7.07 17.35 12.41
CA PRO A 14 -8.52 17.27 12.37
C PRO A 14 -9.00 15.99 11.67
N VAL A 15 -9.95 15.30 12.32
CA VAL A 15 -10.54 14.09 11.77
C VAL A 15 -11.60 14.48 10.75
N ILE A 16 -11.38 14.11 9.49
CA ILE A 16 -12.34 14.33 8.40
C ILE A 16 -13.43 13.25 8.41
N ASP A 17 -13.01 11.98 8.56
CA ASP A 17 -13.89 10.82 8.65
C ASP A 17 -13.22 9.77 9.54
N ARG A 18 -13.95 9.24 10.53
CA ARG A 18 -13.43 8.29 11.51
C ARG A 18 -13.41 6.85 10.98
N ASN A 19 -14.36 6.50 10.12
CA ASN A 19 -14.48 5.14 9.56
C ASN A 19 -14.98 5.23 8.11
N PRO A 20 -14.14 5.74 7.20
CA PRO A 20 -14.53 5.84 5.80
C PRO A 20 -14.75 4.44 5.21
N PRO A 21 -15.82 4.22 4.43
CA PRO A 21 -15.99 2.98 3.69
C PRO A 21 -14.85 2.81 2.68
N PHE A 22 -14.48 1.57 2.36
CA PHE A 22 -13.35 1.26 1.49
C PHE A 22 -13.33 2.06 0.18
N THR A 23 -14.48 2.17 -0.49
CA THR A 23 -14.63 2.89 -1.77
C THR A 23 -14.27 4.37 -1.64
N LYS A 24 -14.58 5.00 -0.50
CA LYS A 24 -14.22 6.39 -0.23
C LYS A 24 -12.71 6.54 0.00
N THR A 25 -12.09 5.59 0.70
CA THR A 25 -10.65 5.60 0.97
C THR A 25 -9.84 5.48 -0.32
N VAL A 26 -10.18 4.55 -1.21
CA VAL A 26 -9.44 4.36 -2.48
C VAL A 26 -9.70 5.45 -3.49
N ALA A 27 -10.91 6.04 -3.51
CA ALA A 27 -11.22 7.17 -4.38
C ALA A 27 -10.51 8.46 -3.94
N ASN A 28 -10.06 8.53 -2.68
CA ASN A 28 -9.36 9.68 -2.12
C ASN A 28 -7.83 9.63 -2.33
N PHE A 29 -7.33 8.72 -3.17
CA PHE A 29 -5.90 8.67 -3.51
C PHE A 29 -5.50 9.91 -4.29
N ASN A 30 -4.42 10.55 -3.86
CA ASN A 30 -3.82 11.65 -4.60
C ASN A 30 -2.73 11.14 -5.55
N THR A 31 -2.14 12.06 -6.31
CA THR A 31 -1.06 11.74 -7.26
C THR A 31 0.16 11.09 -6.59
N LEU A 32 0.48 11.48 -5.34
CA LEU A 32 1.58 10.90 -4.57
C LEU A 32 1.28 9.46 -4.14
N ASP A 33 0.03 9.14 -3.79
CA ASP A 33 -0.38 7.79 -3.42
C ASP A 33 -0.26 6.84 -4.61
N TYR A 34 -0.70 7.28 -5.79
CA TYR A 34 -0.50 6.52 -7.03
C TYR A 34 0.97 6.39 -7.42
N PHE A 35 1.77 7.45 -7.26
CA PHE A 35 3.20 7.39 -7.50
C PHE A 35 3.90 6.36 -6.61
N ARG A 36 3.57 6.35 -5.31
CA ARG A 36 4.06 5.35 -4.35
C ARG A 36 3.65 3.94 -4.75
N PHE A 37 2.38 3.74 -5.10
CA PHE A 37 1.86 2.45 -5.54
C PHE A 37 2.61 1.91 -6.77
N ILE A 38 2.80 2.73 -7.80
CA ILE A 38 3.52 2.36 -9.03
C ILE A 38 5.00 2.07 -8.74
N THR A 39 5.64 2.86 -7.88
CA THR A 39 7.05 2.67 -7.56
C THR A 39 7.30 1.36 -6.84
N ILE A 40 6.47 1.04 -5.84
CA ILE A 40 6.56 -0.21 -5.08
C ILE A 40 6.35 -1.41 -6.01
N THR A 41 5.28 -1.39 -6.81
CA THR A 41 4.99 -2.48 -7.76
C THR A 41 6.10 -2.65 -8.80
N GLY A 42 6.61 -1.56 -9.38
CA GLY A 42 7.68 -1.59 -10.37
C GLY A 42 8.98 -2.21 -9.82
N ILE A 43 9.40 -1.82 -8.62
CA ILE A 43 10.59 -2.40 -7.97
C ILE A 43 10.36 -3.88 -7.66
N SER A 44 9.22 -4.25 -7.09
CA SER A 44 8.92 -5.65 -6.74
C SER A 44 8.95 -6.57 -7.96
N VAL A 45 8.35 -6.15 -9.08
CA VAL A 45 8.35 -6.94 -10.33
C VAL A 45 9.76 -7.05 -10.89
N THR A 46 10.50 -5.94 -10.93
CA THR A 46 11.86 -5.92 -11.50
C THR A 46 12.81 -6.81 -10.70
N VAL A 47 12.79 -6.71 -9.36
CA VAL A 47 13.59 -7.55 -8.48
C VAL A 47 13.19 -9.02 -8.63
N GLY A 48 11.89 -9.34 -8.61
CA GLY A 48 11.41 -10.71 -8.79
C GLY A 48 11.86 -11.32 -10.11
N TYR A 49 11.80 -10.56 -11.21
CA TYR A 49 12.26 -11.00 -12.53
C TYR A 49 13.78 -11.28 -12.54
N LEU A 50 14.59 -10.34 -12.05
CA LEU A 50 16.05 -10.49 -12.03
C LEU A 50 16.49 -11.66 -11.13
N SER A 51 15.88 -11.81 -9.96
CA SER A 51 16.15 -12.94 -9.07
C SER A 51 15.79 -14.27 -9.74
N GLY A 52 14.62 -14.38 -10.35
CA GLY A 52 14.21 -15.60 -11.07
C GLY A 52 15.15 -15.96 -12.24
N CYS A 53 15.52 -14.98 -13.06
CA CYS A 53 16.43 -15.20 -14.19
C CYS A 53 17.86 -15.58 -13.76
N THR A 54 18.34 -15.04 -12.63
CA THR A 54 19.69 -15.33 -12.12
C THR A 54 19.76 -16.73 -11.52
N LEU A 55 18.71 -17.16 -10.80
CA LEU A 55 18.63 -18.49 -10.20
C LEU A 55 18.48 -19.61 -11.25
N ASN A 56 17.85 -19.35 -12.39
CA ASN A 56 17.73 -20.34 -13.46
C ASN A 56 19.07 -20.59 -14.19
N LYS A 57 19.91 -19.55 -14.33
CA LYS A 57 21.20 -19.65 -15.03
C LYS A 57 22.32 -20.36 -14.26
N THR A 58 22.19 -20.54 -12.95
CA THR A 58 23.19 -21.25 -12.10
C THR A 58 22.87 -22.74 -11.89
N GLN A 59 21.80 -23.24 -12.51
CA GLN A 59 21.36 -24.65 -12.41
C GLN A 59 21.74 -25.49 -13.66
N HIS A 60 22.47 -24.91 -14.61
CA HIS A 60 23.03 -25.54 -15.81
C HIS A 60 24.54 -25.35 -15.84
#